data_AF-A0A942VFD2-F1
#
_entry.id   AF-A0A942VFD2-F1
#
_cell.length_a   1.000
_cell.length_b   1.000
_cell.length_c   1.000
_cell.angle_alpha   90.00
_cell.angle_beta   90.00
_cell.angle_gamma   90.00
#
_symmetry.space_group_name_H-M   'P 1'
#
loop_
_entity.id
_entity.type
_entity.pdbx_description
1 polymer ?
#
loop_
_entity_poly.entity_id
_entity_poly.type
_entity_poly.pdbx_seq_one_letter_code
_entity_poly.pdbx_strand_id
1 'polypeptide(L)'
;MELDPDKIKKYNQDYRRWLAGIPEDCYRYECDICYCLAHVIASAAQKDGYQPSKICSTTSKRGDNFTNYVSVNLRNEQTNQFEEVKYDYHIATAIDVPLYKGSDKTETLVADPILFGKDLVTLKQWKQAMGCPDYDFHKAPLGKPLLASPSGYNIMKGDPADLDADARIQIDNAMKNITRCQNLAAVGWKKEAPKRYAPLVSMLMRSVQREGAARLSADKLR
;
A
#
# COMPACT_ATOMS: atom_id res chain seq x y z
N MET A 1 11.57 4.23 27.36
CA MET A 1 12.56 3.32 26.73
C MET A 1 12.86 3.86 25.36
N GLU A 2 14.14 3.91 25.00
CA GLU A 2 14.60 4.43 23.72
C GLU A 2 14.53 3.32 22.64
N LEU A 3 14.17 3.71 21.41
CA LEU A 3 14.20 2.81 20.27
C LEU A 3 15.66 2.53 19.88
N ASP A 4 15.93 1.31 19.43
CA ASP A 4 17.24 0.89 18.99
C ASP A 4 17.45 1.21 17.49
N PRO A 5 18.34 2.18 17.15
CA PRO A 5 18.52 2.62 15.77
C PRO A 5 19.12 1.53 14.88
N ASP A 6 19.92 0.61 15.42
CA ASP A 6 20.52 -0.47 14.64
C ASP A 6 19.48 -1.53 14.30
N LYS A 7 18.57 -1.84 15.24
CA LYS A 7 17.41 -2.70 14.96
C LYS A 7 16.50 -2.08 13.91
N ILE A 8 16.18 -0.78 14.03
CA ILE A 8 15.39 -0.06 13.02
C ILE A 8 16.04 -0.15 11.63
N LYS A 9 17.35 0.13 11.55
CA LYS A 9 18.10 0.07 10.29
C LYS A 9 18.04 -1.32 9.67
N LYS A 10 18.26 -2.37 10.48
CA LYS A 10 18.16 -3.77 10.04
C LYS A 10 16.76 -4.08 9.51
N TYR A 11 15.71 -3.81 10.27
CA TYR A 11 14.35 -4.14 9.85
C TYR A 11 13.93 -3.40 8.57
N ASN A 12 14.37 -2.16 8.38
CA ASN A 12 14.15 -1.44 7.12
C ASN A 12 14.92 -2.05 5.94
N GLN A 13 16.13 -2.57 6.16
CA GLN A 13 16.86 -3.30 5.13
C GLN A 13 16.13 -4.60 4.75
N ASP A 14 15.63 -5.34 5.74
CA ASP A 14 14.84 -6.56 5.50
C ASP A 14 13.55 -6.24 4.73
N TYR A 15 12.82 -5.20 5.14
CA TYR A 15 11.61 -4.74 4.45
C TYR A 15 11.87 -4.39 2.98
N ARG A 16 12.95 -3.68 2.68
CA ARG A 16 13.34 -3.36 1.30
C ARG A 16 13.62 -4.60 0.46
N ARG A 17 14.10 -5.69 1.07
CA ARG A 17 14.23 -6.99 0.38
C ARG A 17 12.86 -7.64 0.16
N TRP A 18 11.92 -7.52 1.08
CA TRP A 18 10.55 -8.06 0.89
C TRP A 18 9.78 -7.36 -0.22
N LEU A 19 10.09 -6.08 -0.45
CA LEU A 19 9.59 -5.34 -1.61
C LEU A 19 10.28 -5.73 -2.93
N ALA A 20 11.38 -6.48 -2.89
CA ALA A 20 12.08 -6.88 -4.10
C ALA A 20 11.19 -7.82 -4.93
N GLY A 21 10.82 -7.36 -6.13
CA GLY A 21 9.88 -8.07 -7.01
C GLY A 21 8.45 -7.49 -7.00
N ILE A 22 8.18 -6.46 -6.19
CA ILE A 22 6.98 -5.63 -6.33
C ILE A 22 7.37 -4.37 -7.10
N PRO A 23 6.82 -4.13 -8.29
CA PRO A 23 7.07 -2.91 -9.04
C PRO A 23 6.65 -1.67 -8.26
N GLU A 24 7.50 -0.65 -8.23
CA GLU A 24 7.29 0.55 -7.39
C GLU A 24 5.98 1.27 -7.71
N ASP A 25 5.60 1.26 -8.99
CA ASP A 25 4.37 1.89 -9.45
C ASP A 25 3.10 1.23 -8.88
N CYS A 26 3.13 -0.07 -8.53
CA CYS A 26 1.98 -0.75 -7.92
C CYS A 26 1.57 -0.19 -6.56
N TYR A 27 2.50 0.43 -5.85
CA TYR A 27 2.22 1.03 -4.54
C TYR A 27 2.43 2.54 -4.52
N ARG A 28 3.06 3.12 -5.55
CA ARG A 28 3.02 4.58 -5.81
C ARG A 28 1.63 5.02 -6.28
N TYR A 29 0.96 4.20 -7.08
CA TYR A 29 -0.36 4.49 -7.61
C TYR A 29 -1.41 3.62 -6.92
N GLU A 30 -2.50 4.24 -6.45
CA GLU A 30 -3.63 3.50 -5.89
C GLU A 30 -4.25 2.59 -6.96
N CYS A 31 -4.15 1.28 -6.72
CA CYS A 31 -4.63 0.25 -7.63
C CYS A 31 -5.62 -0.72 -6.97
N ASP A 32 -6.11 -0.43 -5.77
CA ASP A 32 -7.05 -1.30 -5.03
C ASP A 32 -6.50 -2.74 -4.84
N ILE A 33 -5.21 -2.83 -4.51
CA ILE A 33 -4.45 -4.09 -4.32
C ILE A 33 -3.76 -4.19 -2.96
N CYS A 34 -4.17 -3.38 -1.98
CA CYS A 34 -3.57 -3.36 -0.64
C CYS A 34 -3.49 -4.77 -0.01
N TYR A 35 -4.50 -5.61 -0.23
CA TYR A 35 -4.52 -7.01 0.23
C TYR A 35 -3.48 -7.90 -0.44
N CYS A 36 -3.20 -7.71 -1.74
CA CYS A 36 -2.17 -8.45 -2.47
C CYS A 36 -0.78 -8.07 -1.96
N LEU A 37 -0.53 -6.76 -1.83
CA LEU A 37 0.73 -6.24 -1.32
C LEU A 37 1.00 -6.75 0.10
N ALA A 38 0.00 -6.64 0.99
CA ALA A 38 0.09 -7.14 2.35
C ALA A 38 0.29 -8.66 2.42
N HIS A 39 -0.19 -9.42 1.43
CA HIS A 39 0.08 -10.86 1.34
C HIS A 39 1.51 -11.14 0.91
N VAL A 40 1.95 -10.60 -0.23
CA VAL A 40 3.29 -10.86 -0.79
C VAL A 40 4.38 -10.43 0.18
N ILE A 41 4.23 -9.27 0.83
CA ILE A 41 5.19 -8.78 1.83
C ILE A 41 5.20 -9.70 3.07
N ALA A 42 4.03 -10.13 3.56
CA ALA A 42 3.96 -11.07 4.67
C ALA A 42 4.61 -12.41 4.31
N SER A 43 4.34 -12.96 3.13
CA SER A 43 4.94 -14.22 2.66
C SER A 43 6.46 -14.10 2.53
N ALA A 44 6.98 -12.96 2.07
CA ALA A 44 8.42 -12.70 2.04
C ALA A 44 9.03 -12.59 3.44
N ALA A 45 8.38 -11.86 4.37
CA ALA A 45 8.81 -11.76 5.76
C ALA A 45 8.83 -13.12 6.46
N GLN A 46 7.82 -13.97 6.20
CA GLN A 46 7.77 -15.33 6.75
C GLN A 46 8.95 -16.19 6.26
N LYS A 47 9.34 -16.09 4.98
CA LYS A 47 10.51 -16.78 4.43
C LYS A 47 11.83 -16.32 5.08
N ASP A 48 11.89 -15.06 5.50
CA ASP A 48 13.01 -14.49 6.28
C ASP A 48 12.95 -14.83 7.79
N GLY A 49 12.02 -15.68 8.22
CA GLY A 49 11.92 -16.18 9.60
C GLY A 49 11.07 -15.33 10.56
N TYR A 50 10.35 -14.34 10.05
CA TYR A 50 9.45 -13.52 10.87
C TYR A 50 8.11 -14.22 11.08
N GLN A 51 7.34 -13.73 12.06
CA GLN A 51 5.95 -14.15 12.32
C GLN A 51 4.99 -13.03 11.91
N PRO A 52 4.76 -12.83 10.60
CA PRO A 52 3.97 -11.71 10.13
C PRO A 52 2.49 -11.90 10.43
N SER A 53 1.84 -10.78 10.71
CA SER A 53 0.39 -10.63 10.76
C SER A 53 -0.05 -9.71 9.63
N LYS A 54 -1.34 -9.75 9.31
CA LYS A 54 -2.00 -8.69 8.55
C LYS A 54 -2.75 -7.80 9.54
N ILE A 55 -2.69 -6.50 9.33
CA ILE A 55 -3.51 -5.52 10.04
C ILE A 55 -4.47 -4.88 9.06
N CYS A 56 -5.74 -4.79 9.43
CA CYS A 56 -6.76 -4.16 8.63
C CYS A 56 -7.46 -3.08 9.46
N SER A 57 -7.68 -1.95 8.81
CA SER A 57 -8.54 -0.88 9.30
C SER A 57 -9.84 -0.94 8.52
N THR A 58 -10.94 -1.07 9.25
CA THR A 58 -12.30 -0.91 8.72
C THR A 58 -12.99 0.24 9.39
N THR A 59 -13.93 0.84 8.67
CA THR A 59 -14.77 1.89 9.23
C THR A 59 -15.72 1.32 10.28
N SER A 60 -15.71 1.90 11.49
CA SER A 60 -16.67 1.57 12.54
C SER A 60 -18.05 2.09 12.15
N LYS A 61 -19.13 1.33 12.39
CA LYS A 61 -20.51 1.82 12.25
C LYS A 61 -20.74 3.03 13.18
N ARG A 62 -20.82 4.25 12.64
CA ARG A 62 -21.41 5.41 13.35
C ARG A 62 -22.68 5.88 12.63
N GLY A 63 -23.83 5.36 13.06
CA GLY A 63 -25.16 5.83 12.65
C GLY A 63 -25.60 5.49 11.23
N ASP A 64 -26.85 5.81 10.92
CA ASP A 64 -27.58 5.46 9.68
C ASP A 64 -27.07 6.17 8.40
N ASN A 65 -25.95 6.90 8.48
CA ASN A 65 -25.32 7.57 7.34
C ASN A 65 -24.03 6.86 6.93
N PHE A 66 -24.09 6.10 5.83
CA PHE A 66 -22.98 5.37 5.21
C PHE A 66 -21.98 6.30 4.49
N THR A 67 -21.28 7.17 5.21
CA THR A 67 -20.12 7.88 4.65
C THR A 67 -18.86 7.43 5.36
N ASN A 68 -18.50 6.16 5.13
CA ASN A 68 -17.56 5.42 5.95
C ASN A 68 -16.36 4.97 5.10
N TYR A 69 -15.49 5.91 4.77
CA TYR A 69 -14.24 5.64 4.09
C TYR A 69 -13.06 5.79 5.04
N VAL A 70 -12.10 4.87 4.97
CA VAL A 70 -10.73 5.09 5.40
C VAL A 70 -10.12 6.16 4.49
N SER A 71 -10.00 7.37 5.03
CA SER A 71 -9.25 8.44 4.39
C SER A 71 -7.76 8.21 4.59
N VAL A 72 -7.00 8.17 3.51
CA VAL A 72 -5.55 8.15 3.58
C VAL A 72 -4.94 9.28 2.78
N ASN A 73 -4.00 9.96 3.40
CA ASN A 73 -3.25 11.06 2.81
C ASN A 73 -2.09 10.48 2.00
N LEU A 74 -2.27 10.35 0.68
CA LEU A 74 -1.18 10.00 -0.22
C LEU A 74 -0.42 11.26 -0.60
N ARG A 75 0.90 11.21 -0.58
CA ARG A 75 1.71 12.33 -1.07
C ARG A 75 1.58 12.41 -2.58
N ASN A 76 0.99 13.49 -3.07
CA ASN A 76 1.04 13.84 -4.47
C ASN A 76 2.46 14.32 -4.79
N GLU A 77 3.24 13.49 -5.48
CA GLU A 77 4.62 13.79 -5.88
C GLU A 77 4.71 15.04 -6.79
N GLN A 78 3.61 15.46 -7.43
CA GLN A 78 3.57 16.59 -8.38
C GLN A 78 3.30 17.96 -7.73
N THR A 79 2.58 17.99 -6.62
CA THR A 79 2.28 19.21 -5.84
C THR A 79 3.07 19.25 -4.55
N ASN A 80 3.69 18.13 -4.17
CA ASN A 80 4.22 17.90 -2.84
C ASN A 80 3.18 18.08 -1.73
N GLN A 81 1.89 18.03 -2.07
CA GLN A 81 0.77 18.11 -1.14
C GLN A 81 0.21 16.72 -0.89
N PHE A 82 -0.47 16.54 0.23
CA PHE A 82 -1.18 15.31 0.51
C PHE A 82 -2.58 15.40 -0.09
N GLU A 83 -2.99 14.39 -0.85
CA GLU A 83 -4.36 14.23 -1.35
C GLU A 83 -5.07 13.14 -0.55
N GLU A 84 -6.31 13.42 -0.16
CA GLU A 84 -7.16 12.46 0.54
C GLU A 84 -7.71 11.44 -0.47
N VAL A 85 -7.38 10.18 -0.22
CA VAL A 85 -7.93 9.01 -0.92
C VAL A 85 -8.83 8.24 0.03
N LYS A 86 -9.95 7.73 -0.47
CA LYS A 86 -11.00 7.10 0.33
C LYS A 86 -11.13 5.62 0.00
N TYR A 87 -10.84 4.75 0.96
CA TYR A 87 -10.99 3.29 0.85
C TYR A 87 -12.12 2.79 1.75
N ASP A 88 -12.81 1.71 1.37
CA ASP A 88 -13.76 1.06 2.29
C ASP A 88 -13.05 0.33 3.45
N TYR A 89 -11.81 -0.12 3.18
CA TYR A 89 -10.89 -0.71 4.15
C TYR A 89 -9.45 -0.54 3.64
N HIS A 90 -8.48 -0.61 4.55
CA HIS A 90 -7.07 -0.70 4.17
C HIS A 90 -6.38 -1.81 4.95
N ILE A 91 -5.41 -2.48 4.34
CA ILE A 91 -4.71 -3.61 4.93
C ILE A 91 -3.21 -3.53 4.63
N ALA A 92 -2.41 -3.85 5.64
CA ALA A 92 -0.95 -3.84 5.58
C ALA A 92 -0.35 -5.06 6.29
N THR A 93 0.92 -5.34 6.04
CA THR A 93 1.68 -6.36 6.79
C THR A 93 2.17 -5.75 8.11
N ALA A 94 2.13 -6.52 9.19
CA ALA A 94 2.70 -6.15 10.47
C ALA A 94 3.62 -7.25 11.02
N ILE A 95 4.68 -6.85 11.72
CA ILE A 95 5.60 -7.74 12.42
C ILE A 95 5.76 -7.27 13.87
N ASP A 96 5.76 -8.20 14.81
CA ASP A 96 6.10 -7.91 16.20
C ASP A 96 7.56 -8.27 16.43
N VAL A 97 8.40 -7.27 16.68
CA VAL A 97 9.85 -7.44 16.75
C VAL A 97 10.44 -6.70 17.94
N PRO A 98 11.49 -7.23 18.60
CA PRO A 98 12.22 -6.48 19.62
C PRO A 98 12.77 -5.18 19.03
N LEU A 99 12.44 -4.04 19.62
CA LEU A 99 12.81 -2.72 19.04
C LEU A 99 13.48 -1.79 20.04
N TYR A 100 13.44 -2.10 21.32
CA TYR A 100 13.97 -1.21 22.35
C TYR A 100 15.42 -1.59 22.71
N LYS A 101 16.22 -0.58 23.05
CA LYS A 101 17.63 -0.76 23.45
C LYS A 101 17.72 -1.53 24.77
N GLY A 102 18.53 -2.58 24.79
CA GLY A 102 18.77 -3.40 25.99
C GLY A 102 17.52 -4.12 26.53
N SER A 103 16.51 -4.36 25.68
CA SER A 103 15.26 -5.01 26.08
C SER A 103 14.72 -5.92 24.98
N ASP A 104 14.07 -7.00 25.38
CA ASP A 104 13.33 -7.92 24.51
C ASP A 104 11.89 -7.47 24.26
N LYS A 105 11.50 -6.29 24.79
CA LYS A 105 10.18 -5.72 24.53
C LYS A 105 9.98 -5.54 23.03
N THR A 106 8.87 -6.08 22.54
CA THR A 106 8.49 -5.99 21.14
C THR A 106 7.72 -4.71 20.85
N GLU A 107 7.83 -4.23 19.61
CA GLU A 107 6.98 -3.21 19.02
C GLU A 107 6.36 -3.77 17.74
N THR A 108 5.14 -3.34 17.42
CA THR A 108 4.53 -3.67 16.13
C THR A 108 5.01 -2.68 15.08
N LEU A 109 5.80 -3.17 14.13
CA LEU A 109 6.16 -2.44 12.92
C LEU A 109 5.22 -2.82 11.77
N VAL A 110 4.87 -1.84 10.95
CA VAL A 110 3.95 -1.97 9.82
C VAL A 110 4.72 -1.71 8.54
N ALA A 111 4.60 -2.66 7.61
CA ALA A 111 5.07 -2.57 6.24
C ALA A 111 3.90 -2.21 5.33
N ASP A 112 3.85 -0.93 4.94
CA ASP A 112 2.80 -0.40 4.09
C ASP A 112 3.42 0.51 3.01
N PRO A 113 3.69 -0.04 1.82
CA PRO A 113 4.36 0.71 0.77
C PRO A 113 3.46 1.75 0.11
N ILE A 114 2.13 1.65 0.27
CA ILE A 114 1.20 2.64 -0.27
C ILE A 114 1.34 3.96 0.51
N LEU A 115 1.51 3.86 1.84
CA LEU A 115 1.50 5.04 2.71
C LEU A 115 2.88 5.56 3.08
N PHE A 116 3.84 4.64 3.23
CA PHE A 116 5.16 4.94 3.76
C PHE A 116 6.29 4.48 2.82
N GLY A 117 5.95 3.99 1.63
CA GLY A 117 6.94 3.54 0.65
C GLY A 117 7.85 2.46 1.21
N LYS A 118 9.16 2.73 1.24
CA LYS A 118 10.21 1.74 1.55
C LYS A 118 10.65 1.74 3.01
N ASP A 119 9.90 2.42 3.89
CA ASP A 119 10.21 2.51 5.31
C ASP A 119 9.12 1.87 6.17
N LEU A 120 9.56 1.11 7.19
CA LEU A 120 8.70 0.60 8.23
C LEU A 120 8.32 1.71 9.20
N VAL A 121 7.07 1.67 9.68
CA VAL A 121 6.58 2.59 10.71
C VAL A 121 5.99 1.84 11.89
N THR A 122 5.91 2.47 13.04
CA THR A 122 5.18 1.91 14.18
C THR A 122 3.68 1.82 13.89
N LEU A 123 2.97 0.90 14.54
CA LEU A 123 1.50 0.83 14.47
C LEU A 123 0.85 2.18 14.80
N LYS A 124 1.41 2.92 15.77
CA LYS A 124 0.91 4.26 16.12
C LYS A 124 1.01 5.25 14.95
N GLN A 125 2.15 5.31 14.28
CA GLN A 125 2.35 6.19 13.12
C GLN A 125 1.43 5.79 11.95
N TRP A 126 1.28 4.48 11.70
CA TRP A 126 0.36 3.98 10.69
C TRP A 126 -1.09 4.41 10.96
N LYS A 127 -1.57 4.24 12.20
CA LYS A 127 -2.91 4.70 12.62
C LYS A 127 -3.10 6.21 12.47
N GLN A 128 -2.07 6.99 12.76
CA GLN A 128 -2.12 8.45 12.62
C GLN A 128 -2.26 8.88 11.15
N ALA A 129 -1.54 8.24 10.23
CA ALA A 129 -1.63 8.55 8.80
C ALA A 129 -3.00 8.23 8.18
N MET A 130 -3.70 7.26 8.77
CA MET A 130 -5.06 6.86 8.38
C MET A 130 -6.14 7.87 8.85
N GLY A 131 -5.77 8.94 9.56
CA GLY A 131 -6.64 10.08 9.79
C GLY A 131 -7.83 9.87 10.73
N CYS A 132 -7.98 8.70 11.37
CA CYS A 132 -9.08 8.43 12.29
C CYS A 132 -8.65 7.50 13.44
N PRO A 133 -8.71 7.95 14.71
CA PRO A 133 -8.33 7.14 15.86
C PRO A 133 -9.35 6.04 16.22
N ASP A 134 -10.58 6.15 15.69
CA ASP A 134 -11.75 5.34 16.07
C ASP A 134 -12.02 4.13 15.13
N TYR A 135 -11.13 3.80 14.19
CA TYR A 135 -11.35 2.63 13.34
C TYR A 135 -11.30 1.32 14.13
N ASP A 136 -12.11 0.35 13.72
CA ASP A 136 -11.97 -1.03 14.16
C ASP A 136 -10.71 -1.60 13.50
N PHE A 137 -9.70 -1.87 14.33
CA PHE A 137 -8.44 -2.45 13.89
C PHE A 137 -8.43 -3.94 14.17
N HIS A 138 -8.29 -4.72 13.11
CA HIS A 138 -8.17 -6.16 13.19
C HIS A 138 -6.74 -6.55 12.88
N LYS A 139 -6.18 -7.46 13.68
CA LYS A 139 -4.86 -8.06 13.46
C LYS A 139 -4.99 -9.56 13.52
N ALA A 140 -4.46 -10.27 12.53
CA ALA A 140 -4.46 -11.72 12.50
C ALA A 140 -3.14 -12.24 11.92
N PRO A 141 -2.59 -13.34 12.45
CA PRO A 141 -1.44 -14.02 11.88
C PRO A 141 -1.67 -14.39 10.41
N LEU A 142 -0.59 -14.49 9.63
CA LEU A 142 -0.66 -15.01 8.27
C LEU A 142 -1.31 -16.41 8.26
N GLY A 143 -2.27 -16.63 7.35
CA GLY A 143 -3.04 -17.87 7.27
C GLY A 143 -4.23 -17.96 8.24
N LYS A 144 -4.49 -16.91 9.03
CA LYS A 144 -5.70 -16.78 9.85
C LYS A 144 -6.65 -15.74 9.25
N PRO A 145 -7.98 -15.95 9.38
CA PRO A 145 -8.96 -14.97 8.91
C PRO A 145 -8.84 -13.67 9.71
N LEU A 146 -8.79 -12.54 9.00
CA LEU A 146 -8.69 -11.21 9.58
C LEU A 146 -10.07 -10.57 9.78
N LEU A 147 -10.94 -10.71 8.78
CA LEU A 147 -12.32 -10.23 8.72
C LEU A 147 -13.12 -11.06 7.70
N ALA A 148 -14.43 -11.18 7.88
CA ALA A 148 -15.35 -11.61 6.81
C ALA A 148 -15.62 -10.40 5.90
N SER A 149 -14.73 -10.12 4.94
CA SER A 149 -14.88 -8.96 4.04
C SER A 149 -15.85 -9.26 2.88
N PRO A 150 -16.67 -8.28 2.45
CA PRO A 150 -17.51 -8.36 1.24
C PRO A 150 -16.73 -8.20 -0.08
N SER A 151 -15.42 -7.88 -0.06
CA SER A 151 -14.59 -7.70 -1.28
C SER A 151 -14.20 -8.98 -2.03
N GLY A 152 -14.76 -10.13 -1.66
CA GLY A 152 -14.60 -11.39 -2.39
C GLY A 152 -13.22 -12.06 -2.24
N TYR A 153 -12.22 -11.38 -1.67
CA TYR A 153 -11.00 -12.01 -1.18
C TYR A 153 -11.30 -12.71 0.15
N ASN A 154 -12.00 -13.84 0.08
CA ASN A 154 -12.04 -14.78 1.18
C ASN A 154 -10.60 -15.11 1.52
N ILE A 155 -10.14 -14.75 2.72
CA ILE A 155 -8.88 -15.17 3.35
C ILE A 155 -8.90 -16.71 3.59
N MET A 156 -9.78 -17.46 2.92
CA MET A 156 -10.30 -18.78 3.27
C MET A 156 -10.61 -19.68 2.06
N LYS A 157 -10.17 -19.38 0.83
CA LYS A 157 -10.32 -20.33 -0.29
C LYS A 157 -9.05 -20.46 -1.14
N GLY A 158 -8.18 -21.37 -0.73
CA GLY A 158 -7.00 -21.81 -1.49
C GLY A 158 -5.88 -22.32 -0.58
N ASP A 159 -5.04 -23.21 -1.10
CA ASP A 159 -3.73 -23.48 -0.51
C ASP A 159 -2.97 -22.13 -0.40
N PRO A 160 -2.20 -21.85 0.68
CA PRO A 160 -1.34 -20.67 0.74
C PRO A 160 -0.50 -20.42 -0.52
N ALA A 161 -0.09 -21.47 -1.25
CA ALA A 161 0.59 -21.34 -2.54
C ALA A 161 -0.30 -20.74 -3.64
N ASP A 162 -1.59 -21.07 -3.65
CA ASP A 162 -2.56 -20.50 -4.59
C ASP A 162 -2.78 -19.00 -4.32
N LEU A 163 -2.70 -18.59 -3.05
CA LEU A 163 -2.85 -17.18 -2.65
C LEU A 163 -1.64 -16.33 -3.01
N ASP A 164 -0.41 -16.83 -2.87
CA ASP A 164 0.79 -16.09 -3.31
C ASP A 164 0.79 -15.94 -4.84
N ALA A 165 0.41 -16.99 -5.57
CA ALA A 165 0.28 -16.95 -7.03
C ALA A 165 -0.80 -15.96 -7.48
N ASP A 166 -1.99 -16.00 -6.89
CA ASP A 166 -3.07 -15.06 -7.23
C ASP A 166 -2.69 -13.61 -6.89
N ALA A 167 -2.12 -13.35 -5.70
CA ALA A 167 -1.67 -12.02 -5.31
C ALA A 167 -0.65 -11.44 -6.30
N ARG A 168 0.27 -12.28 -6.80
CA ARG A 168 1.23 -11.89 -7.85
C ARG A 168 0.55 -11.59 -9.18
N ILE A 169 -0.41 -12.41 -9.60
CA ILE A 169 -1.20 -12.17 -10.82
C ILE A 169 -1.94 -10.82 -10.72
N GLN A 170 -2.51 -10.49 -9.56
CA GLN A 170 -3.18 -9.20 -9.38
C GLN A 170 -2.22 -8.02 -9.42
N ILE A 171 -1.01 -8.15 -8.84
CA ILE A 171 0.06 -7.15 -8.94
C ILE A 171 0.48 -6.95 -10.41
N ASP A 172 0.67 -8.03 -11.16
CA ASP A 172 1.01 -7.97 -12.58
C ASP A 172 -0.10 -7.30 -13.41
N ASN A 173 -1.36 -7.60 -13.10
CA ASN A 173 -2.51 -6.97 -13.74
C ASN A 173 -2.58 -5.47 -13.40
N ALA A 174 -2.32 -5.08 -12.15
CA ALA A 174 -2.22 -3.68 -11.75
C ALA A 174 -1.12 -2.97 -12.56
N MET A 175 0.06 -3.57 -12.72
CA MET A 175 1.11 -2.99 -13.57
C MET A 175 0.70 -2.83 -15.02
N LYS A 176 0.11 -3.87 -15.62
CA LYS A 176 -0.37 -3.79 -17.02
C LYS A 176 -1.38 -2.64 -17.18
N ASN A 177 -2.25 -2.45 -16.19
CA ASN A 177 -3.20 -1.34 -16.19
C ASN A 177 -2.51 0.00 -16.03
N ILE A 178 -1.55 0.15 -15.11
CA ILE A 178 -0.73 1.36 -14.97
C ILE A 178 -0.04 1.70 -16.29
N THR A 179 0.66 0.74 -16.91
CA THR A 179 1.33 0.92 -18.20
C THR A 179 0.35 1.31 -19.31
N ARG A 180 -0.82 0.66 -19.37
CA ARG A 180 -1.87 1.04 -20.31
C ARG A 180 -2.29 2.50 -20.10
N CYS A 181 -2.51 2.90 -18.85
CA CYS A 181 -2.92 4.26 -18.51
C CYS A 181 -1.84 5.30 -18.82
N GLN A 182 -0.56 4.99 -18.60
CA GLN A 182 0.59 5.80 -19.02
C GLN A 182 0.63 5.97 -20.54
N ASN A 183 0.44 4.89 -21.30
CA ASN A 183 0.41 4.95 -22.76
C ASN A 183 -0.77 5.78 -23.29
N LEU A 184 -1.97 5.61 -22.72
CA LEU A 184 -3.15 6.41 -23.05
C LEU A 184 -2.93 7.91 -22.76
N ALA A 185 -2.26 8.22 -21.64
CA ALA A 185 -1.89 9.57 -21.27
C ALA A 185 -0.90 10.21 -22.26
N ALA A 186 0.08 9.44 -22.73
CA ALA A 186 1.09 9.91 -23.69
C ALA A 186 0.52 10.31 -25.05
N VAL A 187 -0.58 9.67 -25.48
CA VAL A 187 -1.28 10.00 -26.72
C VAL A 187 -2.44 10.98 -26.53
N GLY A 188 -2.56 11.60 -25.35
CA GLY A 188 -3.56 12.64 -25.06
C GLY A 188 -5.00 12.15 -25.02
N TRP A 189 -5.23 10.85 -24.80
CA TRP A 189 -6.55 10.25 -24.99
C TRP A 189 -7.42 10.41 -23.73
N LYS A 190 -8.53 11.15 -23.86
CA LYS A 190 -9.39 11.57 -22.75
C LYS A 190 -10.63 10.70 -22.49
N LYS A 191 -10.89 9.64 -23.26
CA LYS A 191 -12.27 9.06 -23.35
C LYS A 191 -12.49 7.59 -22.99
N GLU A 192 -11.48 6.75 -22.73
CA GLU A 192 -11.73 5.30 -22.54
C GLU A 192 -10.94 4.64 -21.40
N ALA A 193 -10.63 5.37 -20.33
CA ALA A 193 -10.27 4.71 -19.08
C ALA A 193 -11.50 3.96 -18.54
N PRO A 194 -11.44 2.65 -18.24
CA PRO A 194 -12.49 1.99 -17.49
C PRO A 194 -12.77 2.82 -16.23
N LYS A 195 -14.05 3.07 -15.88
CA LYS A 195 -14.44 3.97 -14.78
C LYS A 195 -13.66 3.73 -13.47
N ARG A 196 -13.27 2.47 -13.20
CA ARG A 196 -12.47 2.06 -12.04
C ARG A 196 -11.04 2.62 -12.03
N TYR A 197 -10.47 2.93 -13.19
CA TYR A 197 -9.12 3.51 -13.34
C TYR A 197 -9.16 5.00 -13.69
N ALA A 198 -10.33 5.66 -13.66
CA ALA A 198 -10.41 7.09 -13.92
C ALA A 198 -9.55 7.94 -12.95
N PRO A 199 -9.45 7.63 -11.65
CA PRO A 199 -8.52 8.32 -10.75
C PRO A 199 -7.05 8.10 -11.14
N LEU A 200 -6.67 6.84 -11.40
CA LEU A 200 -5.33 6.44 -11.86
C LEU A 200 -4.93 7.15 -13.16
N VAL A 201 -5.83 7.17 -14.15
CA VAL A 201 -5.63 7.81 -15.45
C VAL A 201 -5.56 9.33 -15.33
N SER A 202 -6.37 9.92 -14.45
CA SER A 202 -6.29 11.36 -14.16
C SER A 202 -4.97 11.73 -13.47
N MET A 203 -4.43 10.86 -12.60
CA MET A 203 -3.14 11.08 -11.94
C MET A 203 -1.98 10.94 -12.94
N LEU A 204 -2.03 9.93 -13.80
CA LEU A 204 -1.02 9.66 -14.84
C LEU A 204 -1.04 10.67 -15.99
N MET A 205 -2.21 11.10 -16.48
CA MET A 205 -2.31 12.15 -17.51
C MET A 205 -1.67 13.47 -17.09
N ARG A 206 -1.75 13.82 -15.81
CA ARG A 206 -1.13 15.04 -15.26
C ARG A 206 0.40 14.95 -15.15
N SER A 207 0.96 13.74 -15.08
CA SER A 207 2.40 13.47 -15.11
C SER A 207 2.95 13.57 -16.54
N VAL A 208 2.31 12.92 -17.52
CA VAL A 208 2.79 12.89 -18.91
C VAL A 208 2.70 14.24 -19.62
N GLN A 209 1.67 15.06 -19.33
CA GLN A 209 1.57 16.43 -19.89
C GLN A 209 2.74 17.33 -19.47
N ARG A 210 3.37 17.08 -18.33
CA ARG A 210 4.52 17.88 -17.84
C ARG A 210 5.85 17.41 -18.39
N GLU A 211 6.07 16.10 -18.57
CA GLU A 211 7.28 15.63 -19.25
C GLU A 211 7.35 16.10 -20.70
N GLY A 212 6.20 16.17 -21.38
CA GLY A 212 6.07 16.80 -22.69
C GLY A 212 6.38 18.31 -22.65
N ALA A 213 5.87 19.03 -21.64
CA ALA A 213 6.13 20.47 -21.49
C ALA A 213 7.59 20.79 -21.12
N ALA A 214 8.22 19.98 -20.28
CA ALA A 214 9.62 20.15 -19.87
C ALA A 214 10.58 19.88 -21.04
N ARG A 215 10.30 18.88 -21.89
CA ARG A 215 11.06 18.64 -23.14
C ARG A 215 10.92 19.79 -24.14
N LEU A 216 9.70 20.31 -24.33
CA LEU A 216 9.43 21.47 -25.19
C LEU A 216 10.08 22.76 -24.68
N SER A 217 10.26 22.93 -23.37
CA SER A 217 11.01 24.07 -22.81
C SER A 217 12.53 23.94 -22.96
N ALA A 218 13.07 22.71 -22.96
CA ALA A 218 14.50 22.48 -23.13
C ALA A 218 14.94 22.66 -24.59
N ASP A 219 14.09 22.30 -25.55
CA ASP A 219 14.36 22.51 -26.98
C ASP A 219 14.23 23.97 -27.43
N LYS A 220 13.55 24.82 -26.64
CA LYS A 220 13.50 26.28 -26.87
C LYS A 220 14.72 27.04 -26.32
N LEU A 221 15.63 26.35 -25.64
CA LEU A 221 16.87 26.90 -25.08
C LEU A 221 18.13 26.41 -25.83
N ARG A 222 17.95 25.81 -27.02
CA ARG A 222 19.03 25.47 -27.96
C ARG A 222 18.97 26.34 -29.20
#